data_AF-A0A939FIK2-F1
#
_entry.id   AF-A0A939FIK2-F1
#
_cell.length_a   1.000
_cell.length_b   1.000
_cell.length_c   1.000
_cell.angle_alpha   90.00
_cell.angle_beta   90.00
_cell.angle_gamma   90.00
#
_symmetry.space_group_name_H-M   'P 1'
#
loop_
_entity.id
_entity.type
_entity.pdbx_description
1 polymer ?
#
loop_
_entity_poly.entity_id
_entity_poly.type
_entity_poly.pdbx_seq_one_letter_code
_entity_poly.pdbx_strand_id
1 'polypeptide(L)'
;MGKVFISHCTNRDRRARALRDRVAERLHADRYEVLLDARDLRPGEEWRPKLYAWLRECRAAVVLLNRDALKSGWVRREVDILMWRRSFNRSLFVMPLLVDDVTTQDVRDAGMEDLAALQVARVRYAAGDQGVREADIAELLAGFRELPAYDRQDPVSAWTGRIEAHLTRVWDARALTDAGRALRLPDDGHDAPGADLSCGLLAAQMLHTHAAAQLRDAVGTVRDFMDPGVFGNLVELVLPVWVDAASARHVLPAGRHALRHTVVLKATHPDTGAYYLGRAFCMDASRYISMYAGAGPWGEEDPEEELKRACEETIRATLHVQPWKRLDEVRRTPDCLTFLVLDAQACSLEQAGRVVGWLHDLMPWLCVLVLPHPAQRADPGPFASAVDIAPPFGEAEEEESIRAAAQMVRLAQRSVQGMRDWGRRG
;
A
#
# COMPACT_ATOMS: atom_id res chain seq x y z
N MET A 1 13.22 3.07 -22.96
CA MET A 1 12.04 2.53 -23.67
C MET A 1 11.02 2.10 -22.62
N GLY A 2 9.72 2.34 -22.81
CA GLY A 2 8.72 2.06 -21.78
C GLY A 2 8.21 0.61 -21.85
N LYS A 3 8.01 -0.02 -20.69
CA LYS A 3 7.30 -1.30 -20.58
C LYS A 3 5.81 -1.06 -20.35
N VAL A 4 4.95 -1.69 -21.15
CA VAL A 4 3.50 -1.57 -21.08
C VAL A 4 2.89 -2.92 -20.75
N PHE A 5 2.22 -3.01 -19.59
CA PHE A 5 1.51 -4.21 -19.17
C PHE A 5 0.08 -4.24 -19.72
N ILE A 6 -0.41 -5.42 -20.12
CA ILE A 6 -1.81 -5.58 -20.58
C ILE A 6 -2.54 -6.57 -19.65
N SER A 7 -3.29 -6.02 -18.70
CA SER A 7 -4.21 -6.78 -17.85
C SER A 7 -5.48 -7.13 -18.62
N HIS A 8 -5.89 -8.40 -18.62
CA HIS A 8 -7.06 -8.84 -19.37
C HIS A 8 -7.60 -10.22 -18.93
N CYS A 9 -8.83 -10.54 -19.35
CA CYS A 9 -9.38 -11.90 -19.32
C CYS A 9 -10.10 -12.18 -20.65
N THR A 10 -9.39 -12.76 -21.63
CA THR A 10 -9.92 -12.94 -23.01
C THR A 10 -9.94 -14.40 -23.47
N ASN A 11 -9.86 -15.35 -22.53
CA ASN A 11 -9.75 -16.77 -22.87
C ASN A 11 -11.04 -17.34 -23.46
N ARG A 12 -12.18 -16.72 -23.17
CA ARG A 12 -13.51 -17.14 -23.65
C ARG A 12 -14.14 -16.16 -24.64
N ASP A 13 -13.47 -15.05 -24.90
CA ASP A 13 -13.96 -13.98 -25.78
C ASP A 13 -12.98 -13.75 -26.93
N ARG A 14 -13.34 -14.26 -28.11
CA ARG A 14 -12.52 -14.17 -29.32
C ARG A 14 -12.35 -12.71 -29.79
N ARG A 15 -13.36 -11.85 -29.60
CA ARG A 15 -13.30 -10.45 -30.04
C ARG A 15 -12.40 -9.65 -29.12
N ALA A 16 -12.54 -9.81 -27.81
CA ALA A 16 -11.65 -9.18 -26.84
C ALA A 16 -10.20 -9.66 -27.00
N ARG A 17 -9.98 -10.94 -27.35
CA ARG A 17 -8.64 -11.45 -27.67
C ARG A 17 -8.04 -10.76 -28.90
N ALA A 18 -8.82 -10.62 -29.98
CA ALA A 18 -8.36 -9.94 -31.19
C ALA A 18 -8.06 -8.45 -30.92
N LEU A 19 -8.87 -7.79 -30.09
CA LEU A 19 -8.61 -6.42 -29.65
C LEU A 19 -7.30 -6.31 -28.86
N ARG A 20 -7.10 -7.18 -27.87
CA ARG A 20 -5.87 -7.27 -27.08
C ARG A 20 -4.64 -7.42 -27.97
N ASP A 21 -4.67 -8.36 -28.92
CA ASP A 21 -3.53 -8.64 -29.81
C ASP A 21 -3.19 -7.43 -30.69
N ARG A 22 -4.21 -6.70 -31.16
CA ARG A 22 -4.00 -5.48 -31.95
C ARG A 22 -3.52 -4.29 -31.13
N VAL A 23 -4.00 -4.14 -29.90
CA VAL A 23 -3.45 -3.17 -28.95
C VAL A 23 -1.96 -3.45 -28.72
N ALA A 24 -1.60 -4.72 -28.49
CA ALA A 24 -0.20 -5.13 -28.31
C ALA A 24 0.66 -4.84 -29.56
N GLU A 25 0.18 -5.21 -30.74
CA GLU A 25 0.87 -4.93 -32.01
C GLU A 25 1.10 -3.43 -32.24
N ARG A 26 0.08 -2.61 -31.95
CA ARG A 26 0.19 -1.17 -32.12
C ARG A 26 1.17 -0.55 -31.12
N LEU A 27 1.13 -0.96 -29.85
CA LEU A 27 2.10 -0.53 -28.84
C LEU A 27 3.54 -0.91 -29.24
N HIS A 28 3.74 -2.12 -29.76
CA HIS A 28 5.04 -2.53 -30.29
C HIS A 28 5.49 -1.68 -31.48
N ALA A 29 4.59 -1.34 -32.41
CA ALA A 29 4.89 -0.46 -33.54
C ALA A 29 5.30 0.95 -33.07
N ASP A 30 4.71 1.43 -31.97
CA ASP A 30 5.07 2.67 -31.29
C ASP A 30 6.33 2.52 -30.38
N ARG A 31 7.08 1.41 -30.52
CA ARG A 31 8.33 1.08 -29.82
C ARG A 31 8.20 0.86 -28.31
N TYR A 32 7.03 0.42 -27.84
CA TYR A 32 6.89 -0.07 -26.48
C TYR A 32 7.31 -1.54 -26.35
N GLU A 33 7.88 -1.90 -25.20
CA GLU A 33 8.01 -3.30 -24.78
C GLU A 33 6.67 -3.72 -24.16
N VAL A 34 5.91 -4.56 -24.84
CA VAL A 34 4.62 -5.05 -24.34
C VAL A 34 4.87 -6.26 -23.46
N LEU A 35 4.33 -6.24 -22.24
CA LEU A 35 4.38 -7.32 -21.28
C LEU A 35 3.03 -8.04 -21.32
N LEU A 36 2.98 -9.18 -22.00
CA LEU A 36 1.73 -9.91 -22.25
C LEU A 36 1.92 -11.42 -22.04
N ASP A 37 1.15 -11.97 -21.10
CA ASP A 37 1.19 -13.38 -20.69
C ASP A 37 1.05 -14.35 -21.88
N ALA A 38 0.14 -14.07 -22.82
CA ALA A 38 -0.18 -14.92 -23.96
C ALA A 38 0.92 -14.99 -25.03
N ARG A 39 1.90 -14.09 -25.01
CA ARG A 39 3.03 -14.05 -25.97
C ARG A 39 4.34 -14.44 -25.30
N ASP A 40 4.54 -14.01 -24.07
CA ASP A 40 5.87 -14.05 -23.44
C ASP A 40 6.06 -15.23 -22.48
N LEU A 41 5.01 -15.98 -22.11
CA LEU A 41 5.14 -17.17 -21.28
C LEU A 41 5.40 -18.42 -22.11
N ARG A 42 6.51 -19.11 -21.85
CA ARG A 42 6.78 -20.42 -22.47
C ARG A 42 6.03 -21.52 -21.71
N PRO A 43 5.54 -22.57 -22.41
CA PRO A 43 5.01 -23.75 -21.72
C PRO A 43 6.04 -24.30 -20.72
N GLY A 44 5.64 -24.44 -19.46
CA GLY A 44 6.50 -24.86 -18.36
C GLY A 44 7.15 -23.73 -17.54
N GLU A 45 7.00 -22.45 -17.93
CA GLU A 45 7.40 -21.33 -17.08
C GLU A 45 6.39 -21.08 -15.95
N GLU A 46 6.90 -20.75 -14.76
CA GLU A 46 6.07 -20.21 -13.69
C GLU A 46 5.57 -18.81 -14.08
N TRP A 47 4.29 -18.72 -14.42
CA TRP A 47 3.74 -17.50 -14.98
C TRP A 47 3.54 -16.37 -13.97
N ARG A 48 3.31 -16.72 -12.70
CA ARG A 48 3.01 -15.73 -11.66
C ARG A 48 4.20 -14.87 -11.25
N PRO A 49 5.40 -15.43 -10.92
CA PRO A 49 6.57 -14.59 -10.64
C PRO A 49 6.85 -13.60 -11.77
N LYS A 50 6.70 -14.06 -13.02
CA LYS A 50 6.87 -13.22 -14.21
C LYS A 50 5.85 -12.10 -14.27
N LEU A 51 4.58 -12.39 -13.98
CA LEU A 51 3.51 -11.39 -13.98
C LEU A 51 3.71 -10.32 -12.90
N TYR A 52 4.12 -10.71 -11.69
CA TYR A 52 4.46 -9.73 -10.65
C TYR A 52 5.70 -8.92 -10.99
N ALA A 53 6.72 -9.52 -11.61
CA ALA A 53 7.86 -8.77 -12.13
C ALA A 53 7.43 -7.74 -13.18
N TRP A 54 6.51 -8.10 -14.08
CA TRP A 54 5.93 -7.18 -15.06
C TRP A 54 5.12 -6.06 -14.41
N LEU A 55 4.27 -6.37 -13.44
CA LEU A 55 3.51 -5.38 -12.67
C LEU A 55 4.42 -4.42 -11.90
N ARG A 56 5.61 -4.85 -11.48
CA ARG A 56 6.62 -4.01 -10.81
C ARG A 56 7.35 -3.12 -11.82
N GLU A 57 7.69 -3.65 -12.98
CA GLU A 57 8.55 -2.97 -13.95
C GLU A 57 7.80 -2.11 -14.97
N CYS A 58 6.49 -2.32 -15.13
CA CYS A 58 5.70 -1.56 -16.09
C CYS A 58 5.64 -0.07 -15.70
N ARG A 59 5.69 0.78 -16.73
CA ARG A 59 5.53 2.23 -16.62
C ARG A 59 4.18 2.69 -17.13
N ALA A 60 3.50 1.82 -17.87
CA ALA A 60 2.12 2.01 -18.21
C ALA A 60 1.38 0.67 -18.24
N ALA A 61 0.06 0.73 -18.13
CA ALA A 61 -0.80 -0.44 -18.22
C ALA A 61 -2.07 -0.14 -19.03
N VAL A 62 -2.49 -1.11 -19.82
CA VAL A 62 -3.83 -1.20 -20.39
C VAL A 62 -4.60 -2.22 -19.59
N VAL A 63 -5.77 -1.84 -19.05
CA VAL A 63 -6.67 -2.76 -18.35
C VAL A 63 -7.89 -2.98 -19.22
N LEU A 64 -7.95 -4.13 -19.91
CA LEU A 64 -9.03 -4.48 -20.82
C LEU A 64 -10.16 -5.15 -20.06
N LEU A 65 -11.32 -4.47 -20.01
CA LEU A 65 -12.46 -4.84 -19.19
C LEU A 65 -13.65 -5.26 -20.07
N ASN A 66 -13.81 -6.56 -20.26
CA ASN A 66 -15.04 -7.20 -20.71
C ASN A 66 -15.79 -7.84 -19.51
N ARG A 67 -16.96 -8.45 -19.75
CA ARG A 67 -17.76 -9.09 -18.70
C ARG A 67 -17.03 -10.20 -17.93
N ASP A 68 -16.10 -10.90 -18.58
CA ASP A 68 -15.29 -11.95 -17.93
C ASP A 68 -14.18 -11.34 -17.04
N ALA A 69 -13.53 -10.26 -17.50
CA ALA A 69 -12.51 -9.55 -16.74
C ALA A 69 -13.06 -8.99 -15.42
N LEU A 70 -14.29 -8.46 -15.41
CA LEU A 70 -14.96 -7.98 -14.18
C LEU A 70 -15.15 -9.07 -13.12
N LYS A 71 -15.24 -10.34 -13.54
CA LYS A 71 -15.41 -11.50 -12.65
C LYS A 71 -14.07 -12.17 -12.29
N SER A 72 -12.98 -11.73 -12.92
CA SER A 72 -11.67 -12.33 -12.75
C SER A 72 -11.01 -11.79 -11.49
N GLY A 73 -10.88 -12.65 -10.48
CA GLY A 73 -10.10 -12.33 -9.28
C GLY A 73 -8.64 -11.99 -9.57
N TRP A 74 -8.10 -12.48 -10.70
CA TRP A 74 -6.75 -12.16 -11.13
C TRP A 74 -6.64 -10.74 -11.70
N VAL A 75 -7.56 -10.34 -12.59
CA VAL A 75 -7.59 -8.96 -13.12
C VAL A 75 -7.78 -7.96 -11.99
N ARG A 76 -8.69 -8.25 -11.05
CA ARG A 76 -8.88 -7.41 -9.87
C ARG A 76 -7.57 -7.19 -9.10
N ARG A 77 -6.83 -8.27 -8.82
CA ARG A 77 -5.54 -8.18 -8.15
C ARG A 77 -4.51 -7.33 -8.90
N GLU A 78 -4.42 -7.48 -10.21
CA GLU A 78 -3.54 -6.66 -11.06
C GLU A 78 -3.93 -5.17 -10.98
N VAL A 79 -5.23 -4.87 -11.02
CA VAL A 79 -5.77 -3.51 -10.88
C VAL A 79 -5.41 -2.91 -9.53
N ASP A 80 -5.59 -3.66 -8.43
CA ASP A 80 -5.24 -3.18 -7.08
C ASP A 80 -3.76 -2.79 -7.00
N ILE A 81 -2.88 -3.62 -7.54
CA ILE A 81 -1.43 -3.35 -7.57
C ILE A 81 -1.13 -2.11 -8.42
N LEU A 82 -1.71 -1.99 -9.61
CA LEU A 82 -1.50 -0.84 -10.50
C LEU A 82 -2.00 0.46 -9.88
N MET A 83 -3.18 0.44 -9.26
CA MET A 83 -3.76 1.63 -8.63
C MET A 83 -3.01 2.04 -7.37
N TRP A 84 -2.53 1.06 -6.59
CA TRP A 84 -1.67 1.34 -5.45
C TRP A 84 -0.33 1.95 -5.88
N ARG A 85 0.35 1.41 -6.89
CA ARG A 85 1.57 2.02 -7.44
C ARG A 85 1.32 3.45 -7.96
N ARG A 86 0.18 3.66 -8.61
CA ARG A 86 -0.20 4.97 -9.18
C ARG A 86 -0.43 6.04 -8.12
N SER A 87 -0.88 5.68 -6.91
CA SER A 87 -1.09 6.67 -5.84
C SER A 87 0.22 7.33 -5.40
N PHE A 88 1.34 6.62 -5.50
CA PHE A 88 2.69 7.11 -5.22
C PHE A 88 3.41 7.66 -6.42
N ASN A 89 3.20 7.04 -7.58
CA ASN A 89 3.84 7.40 -8.82
C ASN A 89 2.81 7.89 -9.83
N ARG A 90 2.55 9.20 -9.84
CA ARG A 90 1.64 9.81 -10.83
C ARG A 90 2.15 9.70 -12.27
N SER A 91 3.42 9.31 -12.49
CA SER A 91 3.95 9.01 -13.83
C SER A 91 3.57 7.62 -14.34
N LEU A 92 3.03 6.73 -13.49
CA LEU A 92 2.46 5.45 -13.91
C LEU A 92 1.14 5.71 -14.65
N PHE A 93 1.15 5.47 -15.96
CA PHE A 93 -0.02 5.67 -16.81
C PHE A 93 -0.88 4.40 -16.83
N VAL A 94 -2.12 4.48 -16.37
CA VAL A 94 -3.07 3.36 -16.42
C VAL A 94 -4.26 3.78 -17.28
N MET A 95 -4.57 2.98 -18.30
CA MET A 95 -5.68 3.19 -19.22
C MET A 95 -6.72 2.07 -19.07
N PRO A 96 -7.87 2.34 -18.43
CA PRO A 96 -9.00 1.43 -18.47
C PRO A 96 -9.64 1.43 -19.87
N LEU A 97 -9.80 0.25 -20.45
CA LEU A 97 -10.40 0.03 -21.76
C LEU A 97 -11.67 -0.83 -21.60
N LEU A 98 -12.84 -0.19 -21.60
CA LEU A 98 -14.11 -0.89 -21.50
C LEU A 98 -14.52 -1.46 -22.85
N VAL A 99 -14.89 -2.74 -22.86
CA VAL A 99 -15.28 -3.47 -24.07
C VAL A 99 -16.78 -3.75 -24.04
N ASP A 100 -17.42 -3.52 -25.19
CA ASP A 100 -18.85 -3.73 -25.42
C ASP A 100 -19.77 -2.89 -24.54
N ASP A 101 -20.60 -3.58 -23.75
CA ASP A 101 -21.64 -3.00 -22.92
C ASP A 101 -21.16 -2.68 -21.50
N VAL A 102 -19.89 -2.98 -21.19
CA VAL A 102 -19.30 -2.68 -19.88
C VAL A 102 -19.30 -1.17 -19.63
N THR A 103 -19.88 -0.78 -18.51
CA THR A 103 -19.97 0.60 -18.05
C THR A 103 -19.02 0.88 -16.89
N THR A 104 -18.79 2.16 -16.61
CA THR A 104 -18.02 2.58 -15.43
C THR A 104 -18.70 2.13 -14.12
N GLN A 105 -20.03 2.00 -14.09
CA GLN A 105 -20.74 1.49 -12.92
C GLN A 105 -20.45 0.00 -12.70
N ASP A 106 -20.43 -0.80 -13.77
CA ASP A 106 -20.06 -2.22 -13.67
C ASP A 106 -18.65 -2.42 -13.10
N VAL A 107 -17.71 -1.49 -13.39
CA VAL A 107 -16.35 -1.50 -12.82
C VAL A 107 -16.38 -1.20 -11.32
N ARG A 108 -17.23 -0.27 -10.86
CA ARG A 108 -17.41 0.02 -9.43
C ARG A 108 -18.04 -1.18 -8.72
N ASP A 109 -19.08 -1.75 -9.30
CA ASP A 109 -19.78 -2.91 -8.72
C ASP A 109 -18.88 -4.15 -8.62
N ALA A 110 -17.84 -4.24 -9.46
CA ALA A 110 -16.81 -5.26 -9.39
C ALA A 110 -15.71 -5.00 -8.33
N GLY A 111 -15.80 -3.90 -7.58
CA GLY A 111 -14.83 -3.50 -6.55
C GLY A 111 -13.54 -2.90 -7.11
N MET A 112 -13.63 -2.18 -8.24
CA MET A 112 -12.49 -1.49 -8.89
C MET A 112 -12.74 0.02 -9.00
N GLU A 113 -13.21 0.65 -7.93
CA GLU A 113 -13.67 2.06 -7.88
C GLU A 113 -12.58 3.05 -8.28
N ASP A 114 -11.34 2.78 -7.87
CA ASP A 114 -10.16 3.59 -8.18
C ASP A 114 -9.86 3.62 -9.67
N LEU A 115 -9.99 2.48 -10.34
CA LEU A 115 -9.86 2.38 -11.79
C LEU A 115 -11.02 3.09 -12.49
N ALA A 116 -12.23 2.99 -11.93
CA ALA A 116 -13.43 3.65 -12.43
C ALA A 116 -13.41 5.19 -12.29
N ALA A 117 -12.52 5.74 -11.46
CA ALA A 117 -12.29 7.17 -11.33
C ALA A 117 -11.41 7.76 -12.46
N LEU A 118 -10.74 6.90 -13.24
CA LEU A 118 -9.94 7.32 -14.38
C LEU A 118 -10.81 7.57 -15.61
N GLN A 119 -10.33 8.42 -16.52
CA GLN A 119 -10.94 8.56 -17.84
C GLN A 119 -10.83 7.22 -18.58
N VAL A 120 -11.98 6.72 -19.03
CA VAL A 120 -12.08 5.40 -19.68
C VAL A 120 -12.03 5.54 -21.20
N ALA A 121 -11.27 4.65 -21.82
CA ALA A 121 -11.40 4.33 -23.23
C ALA A 121 -12.57 3.35 -23.41
N ARG A 122 -13.29 3.43 -24.54
CA ARG A 122 -14.40 2.51 -24.84
C ARG A 122 -14.28 1.97 -26.25
N VAL A 123 -14.52 0.67 -26.38
CA VAL A 123 -14.67 -0.02 -27.66
C VAL A 123 -16.03 -0.69 -27.67
N ARG A 124 -16.81 -0.45 -28.72
CA ARG A 124 -18.07 -1.15 -28.99
C ARG A 124 -17.97 -1.86 -30.33
N TYR A 125 -18.29 -3.14 -30.38
CA TYR A 125 -18.43 -3.83 -31.66
C TYR A 125 -19.80 -3.51 -32.26
N ALA A 126 -19.84 -3.12 -33.55
CA ALA A 126 -21.10 -3.00 -34.26
C ALA A 126 -21.71 -4.39 -34.52
N ALA A 127 -23.04 -4.46 -34.69
CA ALA A 127 -23.73 -5.70 -35.00
C ALA A 127 -23.22 -6.29 -36.33
N GLY A 128 -22.68 -7.51 -36.29
CA GLY A 128 -22.09 -8.18 -37.47
C GLY A 128 -20.62 -7.84 -37.73
N ASP A 129 -20.02 -6.91 -36.98
CA ASP A 129 -18.61 -6.56 -37.13
C ASP A 129 -17.70 -7.64 -36.49
N GLN A 130 -16.58 -7.92 -37.16
CA GLN A 130 -15.60 -8.93 -36.72
C GLN A 130 -14.37 -8.30 -36.06
N GLY A 131 -14.24 -6.97 -35.99
CA GLY A 131 -13.12 -6.33 -35.33
C GLY A 131 -13.29 -4.84 -35.09
N VAL A 132 -12.34 -4.24 -34.38
CA VAL A 132 -12.22 -2.78 -34.24
C VAL A 132 -11.58 -2.20 -35.51
N ARG A 133 -11.63 -0.90 -35.82
CA ARG A 133 -10.84 -0.35 -36.94
C ARG A 133 -9.47 0.11 -36.46
N GLU A 134 -8.48 0.14 -37.34
CA GLU A 134 -7.11 0.55 -36.97
C GLU A 134 -7.02 2.03 -36.56
N ALA A 135 -7.84 2.88 -37.16
CA ALA A 135 -7.96 4.28 -36.76
C ALA A 135 -8.46 4.42 -35.31
N ASP A 136 -9.42 3.59 -34.91
CA ASP A 136 -9.96 3.61 -33.55
C ASP A 136 -8.87 3.17 -32.54
N ILE A 137 -8.07 2.15 -32.85
CA ILE A 137 -6.93 1.73 -32.00
C ILE A 137 -5.86 2.83 -31.91
N ALA A 138 -5.57 3.50 -33.02
CA ALA A 138 -4.62 4.61 -33.04
C ALA A 138 -5.07 5.79 -32.16
N GLU A 139 -6.35 6.12 -32.19
CA GLU A 139 -6.95 7.16 -31.35
C GLU A 139 -6.94 6.75 -29.87
N LEU A 140 -7.33 5.50 -29.57
CA LEU A 140 -7.31 4.94 -28.22
C LEU A 140 -5.91 5.00 -27.59
N LEU A 141 -4.87 4.73 -28.37
CA LEU A 141 -3.49 4.70 -27.89
C LEU A 141 -2.75 6.04 -28.00
N ALA A 142 -3.42 7.12 -28.45
CA ALA A 142 -2.80 8.44 -28.55
C ALA A 142 -2.23 8.91 -27.20
N GLY A 143 -2.89 8.59 -26.08
CA GLY A 143 -2.42 8.92 -24.73
C GLY A 143 -1.08 8.26 -24.32
N PHE A 144 -0.69 7.15 -24.97
CA PHE A 144 0.61 6.53 -24.74
C PHE A 144 1.76 7.28 -25.40
N ARG A 145 1.52 8.23 -26.33
CA ARG A 145 2.60 8.98 -26.97
C ARG A 145 3.23 10.03 -26.05
N GLU A 146 2.52 10.42 -24.99
CA GLU A 146 2.90 11.49 -24.07
C GLU A 146 3.11 10.96 -22.64
N LEU A 147 3.73 9.78 -22.48
CA LEU A 147 3.97 9.25 -21.14
C LEU A 147 4.79 10.25 -20.30
N PRO A 148 4.31 10.63 -19.09
CA PRO A 148 5.02 11.55 -18.20
C PRO A 148 6.41 11.04 -17.89
N ALA A 149 7.41 11.93 -17.73
CA ALA A 149 8.80 11.56 -17.43
C ALA A 149 8.91 10.53 -16.29
N TYR A 150 9.78 9.52 -16.46
CA TYR A 150 9.87 8.40 -15.54
C TYR A 150 10.42 8.86 -14.20
N ASP A 151 9.64 8.69 -13.15
CA ASP A 151 10.20 8.68 -11.81
C ASP A 151 10.83 7.31 -11.55
N ARG A 152 12.17 7.28 -11.41
CA ARG A 152 12.93 6.07 -11.08
C ARG A 152 12.69 5.59 -9.64
N GLN A 153 12.02 6.38 -8.81
CA GLN A 153 11.76 6.10 -7.40
C GLN A 153 10.31 5.70 -7.18
N ASP A 154 9.86 4.56 -7.73
CA ASP A 154 8.56 3.97 -7.37
C ASP A 154 8.64 3.39 -5.94
N PRO A 155 8.00 4.04 -4.93
CA PRO A 155 8.16 3.64 -3.53
C PRO A 155 7.62 2.24 -3.24
N VAL A 156 6.57 1.82 -3.96
CA VAL A 156 5.99 0.48 -3.82
C VAL A 156 6.98 -0.56 -4.32
N SER A 157 7.56 -0.35 -5.50
CA SER A 157 8.59 -1.25 -6.03
C SER A 157 9.83 -1.32 -5.13
N ALA A 158 10.25 -0.20 -4.55
CA ALA A 158 11.34 -0.16 -3.58
C ALA A 158 11.00 -0.93 -2.28
N TRP A 159 9.77 -0.82 -1.79
CA TRP A 159 9.31 -1.58 -0.62
C TRP A 159 9.27 -3.08 -0.89
N THR A 160 8.69 -3.50 -2.02
CA THR A 160 8.70 -4.91 -2.46
C THR A 160 10.13 -5.45 -2.52
N GLY A 161 11.05 -4.68 -3.13
CA GLY A 161 12.46 -5.08 -3.26
C GLY A 161 13.19 -5.23 -1.92
N ARG A 162 12.86 -4.39 -0.92
CA ARG A 162 13.41 -4.57 0.45
C ARG A 162 12.91 -5.86 1.09
N ILE A 163 11.62 -6.17 0.99
CA ILE A 163 11.05 -7.42 1.52
C ILE A 163 11.68 -8.63 0.81
N GLU A 164 11.75 -8.59 -0.52
CA GLU A 164 12.39 -9.65 -1.33
C GLU A 164 13.85 -9.89 -0.89
N ALA A 165 14.63 -8.82 -0.69
CA ALA A 165 16.01 -8.93 -0.24
C ALA A 165 16.15 -9.62 1.13
N HIS A 166 15.16 -9.47 2.03
CA HIS A 166 15.13 -10.23 3.29
C HIS A 166 14.72 -11.69 3.07
N LEU A 167 13.74 -11.95 2.21
CA LEU A 167 13.27 -13.31 1.90
C LEU A 167 14.35 -14.15 1.20
N THR A 168 15.20 -13.55 0.35
CA THR A 168 16.35 -14.25 -0.26
C THR A 168 17.37 -14.75 0.78
N ARG A 169 17.30 -14.28 2.02
CA ARG A 169 18.18 -14.73 3.11
C ARG A 169 17.61 -15.92 3.89
N VAL A 170 16.44 -16.42 3.50
CA VAL A 170 15.87 -17.65 4.04
C VAL A 170 16.61 -18.84 3.45
N TRP A 171 17.23 -19.68 4.29
CA TRP A 171 18.07 -20.80 3.83
C TRP A 171 17.29 -22.10 3.56
N ASP A 172 16.00 -22.16 3.90
CA ASP A 172 15.13 -23.31 3.59
C ASP A 172 14.02 -22.92 2.61
N ALA A 173 14.08 -23.48 1.40
CA ALA A 173 13.07 -23.27 0.37
C ALA A 173 11.67 -23.76 0.78
N ARG A 174 11.57 -24.79 1.63
CA ARG A 174 10.27 -25.28 2.12
C ARG A 174 9.56 -24.24 2.98
N ALA A 175 10.31 -23.48 3.77
CA ALA A 175 9.76 -22.41 4.58
C ALA A 175 9.14 -21.29 3.73
N LEU A 176 9.75 -20.99 2.56
CA LEU A 176 9.21 -20.05 1.58
C LEU A 176 7.92 -20.58 0.93
N THR A 177 7.89 -21.86 0.57
CA THR A 177 6.68 -22.52 0.04
C THR A 177 5.55 -22.51 1.08
N ASP A 178 5.84 -22.82 2.34
CA ASP A 178 4.86 -22.79 3.43
C ASP A 178 4.36 -21.37 3.72
N ALA A 179 5.23 -20.36 3.60
CA ALA A 179 4.82 -18.95 3.65
C ALA A 179 3.84 -18.62 2.51
N GLY A 180 4.13 -19.10 1.29
CA GLY A 180 3.24 -18.94 0.15
C GLY A 180 1.86 -19.57 0.37
N ARG A 181 1.81 -20.78 0.94
CA ARG A 181 0.57 -21.47 1.32
C ARG A 181 -0.22 -20.70 2.37
N ALA A 182 0.46 -20.17 3.41
CA ALA A 182 -0.17 -19.35 4.44
C ALA A 182 -0.82 -18.08 3.87
N LEU A 183 -0.20 -17.49 2.83
CA LEU A 183 -0.76 -16.36 2.08
C LEU A 183 -1.79 -16.76 1.01
N ARG A 184 -2.19 -18.05 0.97
CA ARG A 184 -3.12 -18.62 0.00
C ARG A 184 -2.73 -18.36 -1.44
N LEU A 185 -1.43 -18.38 -1.75
CA LEU A 185 -0.99 -18.50 -3.13
C LEU A 185 -1.54 -19.83 -3.67
N PRO A 186 -2.33 -19.83 -4.75
CA PRO A 186 -2.88 -21.09 -5.25
C PRO A 186 -1.77 -22.08 -5.62
N ASP A 187 -1.98 -23.35 -5.32
CA ASP A 187 -1.07 -24.48 -5.61
C ASP A 187 -1.22 -24.97 -7.08
N ASP A 188 -1.05 -24.10 -8.07
CA ASP A 188 -1.18 -24.44 -9.50
C ASP A 188 0.15 -24.86 -10.12
N GLY A 189 0.72 -25.96 -9.60
CA GLY A 189 1.80 -26.69 -10.26
C GLY A 189 2.95 -27.17 -9.37
N HIS A 190 2.89 -26.98 -8.05
CA HIS A 190 3.94 -27.44 -7.12
C HIS A 190 3.89 -28.94 -6.78
N ASP A 191 3.14 -29.75 -7.54
CA ASP A 191 3.19 -31.22 -7.45
C ASP A 191 4.51 -31.80 -8.01
N ALA A 192 5.38 -30.97 -8.59
CA ALA A 192 6.77 -31.31 -8.78
C ALA A 192 7.55 -30.97 -7.48
N PRO A 193 8.04 -31.96 -6.71
CA PRO A 193 8.92 -31.67 -5.57
C PRO A 193 10.16 -30.92 -6.06
N GLY A 194 10.31 -29.65 -5.66
CA GLY A 194 11.51 -28.84 -5.91
C GLY A 194 11.36 -27.58 -6.78
N ALA A 195 10.15 -27.12 -7.10
CA ALA A 195 9.96 -25.80 -7.71
C ALA A 195 10.07 -24.69 -6.64
N ASP A 196 11.18 -23.94 -6.66
CA ASP A 196 11.45 -22.87 -5.70
C ASP A 196 10.51 -21.68 -5.89
N LEU A 197 9.72 -21.33 -4.86
CA LEU A 197 8.88 -20.13 -4.87
C LEU A 197 9.77 -18.87 -4.99
N SER A 198 9.51 -18.04 -6.00
CA SER A 198 10.22 -16.76 -6.14
C SER A 198 10.00 -15.84 -4.93
N CYS A 199 11.09 -15.36 -4.32
CA CYS A 199 11.04 -14.38 -3.23
C CYS A 199 10.32 -13.09 -3.63
N GLY A 200 10.45 -12.65 -4.89
CA GLY A 200 9.74 -11.47 -5.40
C GLY A 200 8.22 -11.68 -5.47
N LEU A 201 7.77 -12.88 -5.86
CA LEU A 201 6.35 -13.26 -5.81
C LEU A 201 5.83 -13.24 -4.38
N LEU A 202 6.58 -13.84 -3.45
CA LEU A 202 6.20 -13.88 -2.04
C LEU A 202 6.16 -12.47 -1.42
N ALA A 203 7.14 -11.61 -1.72
CA ALA A 203 7.18 -10.22 -1.27
C ALA A 203 5.97 -9.43 -1.79
N ALA A 204 5.64 -9.57 -3.07
CA ALA A 204 4.47 -8.90 -3.65
C ALA A 204 3.17 -9.39 -3.01
N GLN A 205 3.04 -10.70 -2.76
CA GLN A 205 1.88 -11.27 -2.08
C GLN A 205 1.78 -10.80 -0.63
N MET A 206 2.90 -10.71 0.09
CA MET A 206 2.95 -10.14 1.43
C MET A 206 2.43 -8.71 1.43
N LEU A 207 2.78 -7.88 0.45
CA LEU A 207 2.28 -6.49 0.40
C LEU A 207 0.80 -6.35 0.02
N HIS A 208 0.22 -7.36 -0.63
CA HIS A 208 -1.17 -7.37 -1.08
C HIS A 208 -2.13 -8.04 -0.07
N THR A 209 -1.63 -8.82 0.89
CA THR A 209 -2.52 -9.44 1.88
C THR A 209 -3.00 -8.41 2.91
N HIS A 210 -4.32 -8.18 2.96
CA HIS A 210 -4.94 -7.37 4.00
C HIS A 210 -5.24 -8.18 5.28
N ALA A 211 -5.05 -9.49 5.23
CA ALA A 211 -5.31 -10.38 6.36
C ALA A 211 -4.08 -10.49 7.26
N ALA A 212 -4.04 -9.68 8.31
CA ALA A 212 -2.94 -9.67 9.29
C ALA A 212 -2.63 -11.07 9.85
N ALA A 213 -3.66 -11.89 10.06
CA ALA A 213 -3.52 -13.26 10.51
C ALA A 213 -2.72 -14.15 9.52
N GLN A 214 -3.03 -14.06 8.23
CA GLN A 214 -2.32 -14.81 7.18
C GLN A 214 -0.87 -14.36 7.06
N LEU A 215 -0.64 -13.04 7.15
CA LEU A 215 0.71 -12.48 7.13
C LEU A 215 1.53 -12.95 8.33
N ARG A 216 0.93 -12.95 9.53
CA ARG A 216 1.54 -13.45 10.77
C ARG A 216 1.91 -14.92 10.68
N ASP A 217 1.05 -15.74 10.08
CA ASP A 217 1.33 -17.16 9.86
C ASP A 217 2.47 -17.35 8.86
N ALA A 218 2.44 -16.62 7.73
CA ALA A 218 3.47 -16.68 6.69
C ALA A 218 4.86 -16.22 7.18
N VAL A 219 4.92 -15.14 7.96
CA VAL A 219 6.16 -14.68 8.59
C VAL A 219 6.65 -15.69 9.63
N GLY A 220 5.72 -16.34 10.34
CA GLY A 220 6.04 -17.39 11.29
C GLY A 220 6.77 -18.59 10.68
N THR A 221 6.48 -18.94 9.42
CA THR A 221 7.10 -20.11 8.77
C THR A 221 8.58 -19.90 8.45
N VAL A 222 9.00 -18.65 8.16
CA VAL A 222 10.39 -18.34 7.79
C VAL A 222 11.28 -18.00 8.99
N ARG A 223 10.70 -17.80 10.17
CA ARG A 223 11.39 -17.33 11.40
C ARG A 223 12.67 -18.11 11.72
N ASP A 224 12.57 -19.44 11.72
CA ASP A 224 13.66 -20.32 12.17
C ASP A 224 14.70 -20.57 11.07
N PHE A 225 14.48 -20.00 9.88
CA PHE A 225 15.27 -20.25 8.68
C PHE A 225 16.02 -19.01 8.17
N MET A 226 16.18 -18.00 9.02
CA MET A 226 16.94 -16.78 8.72
C MET A 226 17.54 -16.18 10.00
N ASP A 227 18.48 -15.25 9.86
CA ASP A 227 19.07 -14.54 11.00
C ASP A 227 18.03 -13.72 11.79
N PRO A 228 18.03 -13.74 13.14
CA PRO A 228 17.08 -13.00 13.97
C PRO A 228 16.96 -11.49 13.71
N GLY A 229 18.08 -10.81 13.41
CA GLY A 229 18.07 -9.38 13.10
C GLY A 229 17.44 -9.11 11.73
N VAL A 230 17.73 -9.98 10.76
CA VAL A 230 17.09 -9.93 9.43
C VAL A 230 15.59 -10.20 9.53
N PHE A 231 15.19 -11.16 10.35
CA PHE A 231 13.79 -11.46 10.65
C PHE A 231 13.06 -10.27 11.28
N GLY A 232 13.70 -9.59 12.24
CA GLY A 232 13.16 -8.37 12.85
C GLY A 232 12.89 -7.27 11.81
N ASN A 233 13.85 -7.02 10.91
CA ASN A 233 13.69 -6.05 9.84
C ASN A 233 12.57 -6.45 8.84
N LEU A 234 12.44 -7.75 8.52
CA LEU A 234 11.33 -8.25 7.70
C LEU A 234 9.99 -7.99 8.38
N VAL A 235 9.87 -8.30 9.67
CA VAL A 235 8.65 -8.04 10.47
C VAL A 235 8.29 -6.55 10.39
N GLU A 236 9.22 -5.65 10.69
CA GLU A 236 8.98 -4.20 10.62
C GLU A 236 8.44 -3.75 9.26
N LEU A 237 9.01 -4.28 8.16
CA LEU A 237 8.55 -3.94 6.82
C LEU A 237 7.15 -4.43 6.48
N VAL A 238 6.65 -5.49 7.13
CA VAL A 238 5.34 -6.08 6.80
C VAL A 238 4.24 -5.73 7.81
N LEU A 239 4.60 -5.21 8.99
CA LEU A 239 3.65 -4.80 10.02
C LEU A 239 2.49 -3.92 9.52
N PRO A 240 2.68 -2.87 8.71
CA PRO A 240 1.59 -1.98 8.31
C PRO A 240 0.73 -2.52 7.15
N VAL A 241 1.08 -3.67 6.57
CA VAL A 241 0.46 -4.16 5.33
C VAL A 241 -1.05 -4.42 5.48
N TRP A 242 -1.48 -4.87 6.66
CA TRP A 242 -2.88 -5.15 6.93
C TRP A 242 -3.78 -3.91 6.74
N VAL A 243 -3.20 -2.71 6.88
CA VAL A 243 -3.88 -1.47 6.56
C VAL A 243 -4.13 -1.38 5.07
N ASP A 244 -5.39 -1.11 4.70
CA ASP A 244 -5.75 -0.87 3.31
C ASP A 244 -4.94 0.30 2.73
N ALA A 245 -4.31 0.04 1.58
CA ALA A 245 -3.42 0.98 0.94
C ALA A 245 -4.16 2.17 0.32
N ALA A 246 -5.38 1.94 -0.17
CA ALA A 246 -6.22 2.99 -0.75
C ALA A 246 -6.72 3.96 0.33
N SER A 247 -7.01 3.46 1.53
CA SER A 247 -7.31 4.25 2.72
C SER A 247 -6.07 5.01 3.22
N ALA A 248 -4.94 4.32 3.40
CA ALA A 248 -3.72 4.89 3.98
C ALA A 248 -3.17 6.09 3.19
N ARG A 249 -3.24 6.08 1.86
CA ARG A 249 -2.72 7.18 1.03
C ARG A 249 -3.38 8.53 1.33
N HIS A 250 -4.59 8.55 1.87
CA HIS A 250 -5.30 9.79 2.22
C HIS A 250 -4.64 10.54 3.37
N VAL A 251 -3.75 9.88 4.13
CA VAL A 251 -2.93 10.55 5.15
C VAL A 251 -1.96 11.55 4.53
N LEU A 252 -1.60 11.38 3.25
CA LEU A 252 -0.63 12.24 2.57
C LEU A 252 -1.21 13.63 2.28
N PRO A 253 -0.48 14.72 2.60
CA PRO A 253 -0.92 16.06 2.24
C PRO A 253 -0.98 16.28 0.72
N ALA A 254 -1.86 17.20 0.30
CA ALA A 254 -1.92 17.69 -1.07
C ALA A 254 -0.68 18.56 -1.39
N GLY A 255 0.48 17.92 -1.58
CA GLY A 255 1.75 18.56 -1.89
C GLY A 255 2.76 18.53 -0.74
N ARG A 256 4.04 18.77 -1.06
CA ARG A 256 5.19 18.66 -0.12
C ARG A 256 5.28 19.79 0.92
N HIS A 257 4.38 20.77 0.85
CA HIS A 257 4.43 21.98 1.68
C HIS A 257 3.08 22.32 2.31
N ALA A 258 2.18 21.34 2.47
CA ALA A 258 0.95 21.59 3.19
C ALA A 258 1.27 22.08 4.60
N LEU A 259 0.76 23.26 4.92
CA LEU A 259 0.77 23.80 6.26
C LEU A 259 -0.54 23.41 6.93
N ARG A 260 -0.49 23.16 8.24
CA ARG A 260 -1.65 22.84 9.07
C ARG A 260 -2.42 21.62 8.55
N HIS A 261 -1.69 20.57 8.18
CA HIS A 261 -2.28 19.33 7.67
C HIS A 261 -2.77 18.45 8.83
N THR A 262 -4.09 18.34 8.97
CA THR A 262 -4.74 17.47 9.95
C THR A 262 -5.43 16.30 9.27
N VAL A 263 -5.25 15.11 9.84
CA VAL A 263 -5.96 13.89 9.47
C VAL A 263 -6.71 13.41 10.70
N VAL A 264 -7.98 13.07 10.55
CA VAL A 264 -8.77 12.39 11.59
C VAL A 264 -8.90 10.93 11.18
N LEU A 265 -8.35 10.03 11.98
CA LEU A 265 -8.40 8.59 11.72
C LEU A 265 -9.36 7.92 12.71
N LYS A 266 -10.44 7.34 12.20
CA LYS A 266 -11.50 6.71 13.01
C LYS A 266 -11.14 5.29 13.49
N ALA A 267 -9.93 5.13 13.99
CA ALA A 267 -9.38 3.88 14.53
C ALA A 267 -9.44 3.85 16.07
N THR A 268 -9.58 2.68 16.68
CA THR A 268 -9.65 2.49 18.15
C THR A 268 -8.29 2.28 18.78
N HIS A 269 -7.35 1.66 18.06
CA HIS A 269 -6.06 1.32 18.64
C HIS A 269 -5.01 2.39 18.31
N PRO A 270 -4.22 2.84 19.30
CA PRO A 270 -3.18 3.84 19.09
C PRO A 270 -2.16 3.50 17.99
N ASP A 271 -1.70 2.25 17.96
CA ASP A 271 -0.75 1.76 16.96
C ASP A 271 -1.26 1.84 15.52
N THR A 272 -2.59 1.86 15.31
CA THR A 272 -3.19 1.92 13.98
C THR A 272 -2.75 3.18 13.23
N GLY A 273 -2.59 4.31 13.92
CA GLY A 273 -2.05 5.53 13.30
C GLY A 273 -0.64 5.34 12.73
N ALA A 274 0.24 4.66 13.46
CA ALA A 274 1.59 4.37 12.99
C ALA A 274 1.59 3.39 11.80
N TYR A 275 0.71 2.39 11.81
CA TYR A 275 0.56 1.48 10.66
C TYR A 275 0.01 2.19 9.41
N TYR A 276 -0.95 3.12 9.58
CA TYR A 276 -1.42 3.98 8.49
C TYR A 276 -0.28 4.79 7.89
N LEU A 277 0.59 5.39 8.71
CA LEU A 277 1.77 6.13 8.23
C LEU A 277 2.76 5.19 7.52
N GLY A 278 3.10 4.05 8.12
CA GLY A 278 4.00 3.07 7.50
C GLY A 278 3.50 2.60 6.13
N ARG A 279 2.19 2.33 6.02
CA ARG A 279 1.53 1.95 4.77
C ARG A 279 1.53 3.10 3.76
N ALA A 280 1.20 4.31 4.21
CA ALA A 280 1.13 5.51 3.39
C ALA A 280 2.50 5.99 2.90
N PHE A 281 3.60 5.63 3.54
CA PHE A 281 4.96 5.99 3.12
C PHE A 281 5.76 4.81 2.59
N CYS A 282 5.11 3.66 2.40
CA CYS A 282 5.76 2.42 2.01
C CYS A 282 6.97 2.06 2.88
N MET A 283 6.91 2.34 4.18
CA MET A 283 8.00 2.19 5.16
C MET A 283 9.31 2.89 4.77
N ASP A 284 9.23 4.00 4.02
CA ASP A 284 10.38 4.82 3.67
C ASP A 284 10.63 5.91 4.72
N ALA A 285 11.40 5.56 5.75
CA ALA A 285 11.74 6.46 6.86
C ALA A 285 12.55 7.71 6.44
N SER A 286 13.07 7.77 5.20
CA SER A 286 13.70 8.99 4.70
C SER A 286 12.69 10.11 4.40
N ARG A 287 11.42 9.74 4.19
CA ARG A 287 10.35 10.64 3.76
C ARG A 287 9.44 11.10 4.88
N TYR A 288 9.47 10.42 6.02
CA TYR A 288 8.66 10.80 7.17
C TYR A 288 9.29 10.45 8.52
N ILE A 289 8.94 11.26 9.53
CA ILE A 289 9.16 10.97 10.94
C ILE A 289 7.78 10.84 11.58
N SER A 290 7.55 9.77 12.34
CA SER A 290 6.32 9.59 13.12
C SER A 290 6.62 9.67 14.61
N MET A 291 5.82 10.43 15.32
CA MET A 291 5.84 10.58 16.77
C MET A 291 4.49 10.15 17.33
N TYR A 292 4.47 9.72 18.59
CA TYR A 292 3.26 9.34 19.28
C TYR A 292 3.10 10.15 20.57
N ALA A 293 1.94 10.77 20.75
CA ALA A 293 1.56 11.44 21.98
C ALA A 293 0.12 11.06 22.33
N GLY A 294 -0.11 10.68 23.58
CA GLY A 294 -1.43 10.41 24.12
C GLY A 294 -1.46 10.84 25.58
N ALA A 295 -2.65 11.19 26.07
CA ALA A 295 -2.85 11.40 27.50
C ALA A 295 -2.66 10.06 28.23
N GLY A 296 -2.08 10.09 29.43
CA GLY A 296 -1.97 8.92 30.29
C GLY A 296 -3.34 8.46 30.79
N PRO A 297 -3.39 7.38 31.58
CA PRO A 297 -4.63 6.97 32.22
C PRO A 297 -5.15 8.12 33.11
N TRP A 298 -6.41 8.48 32.91
CA TRP A 298 -7.24 9.43 33.66
C TRP A 298 -6.64 9.86 35.02
N GLY A 299 -6.05 11.06 35.05
CA GLY A 299 -5.60 11.73 36.27
C GLY A 299 -6.60 12.76 36.80
N GLU A 300 -6.20 13.50 37.83
CA GLU A 300 -6.95 14.69 38.32
C GLU A 300 -6.74 15.93 37.44
N GLU A 301 -5.78 15.90 36.52
CA GLU A 301 -5.49 17.00 35.60
C GLU A 301 -6.48 17.07 34.43
N ASP A 302 -6.65 18.27 33.89
CA ASP A 302 -7.47 18.50 32.69
C ASP A 302 -6.87 17.74 31.49
N PRO A 303 -7.64 16.87 30.80
CA PRO A 303 -7.14 16.06 29.69
C PRO A 303 -6.49 16.86 28.56
N GLU A 304 -6.92 18.10 28.33
CA GLU A 304 -6.32 18.98 27.32
C GLU A 304 -4.88 19.37 27.68
N GLU A 305 -4.62 19.76 28.93
CA GLU A 305 -3.29 20.15 29.41
C GLU A 305 -2.34 18.96 29.49
N GLU A 306 -2.83 17.79 29.91
CA GLU A 306 -2.06 16.55 29.89
C GLU A 306 -1.64 16.20 28.46
N LEU A 307 -2.56 16.29 27.50
CA LEU A 307 -2.27 16.01 26.10
C LEU A 307 -1.28 17.02 25.50
N LYS A 308 -1.38 18.32 25.83
CA LYS A 308 -0.39 19.33 25.42
C LYS A 308 1.00 18.99 25.94
N ARG A 309 1.10 18.60 27.22
CA ARG A 309 2.37 18.20 27.84
C ARG A 309 2.96 16.97 27.14
N ALA A 310 2.17 15.93 26.92
CA ALA A 310 2.59 14.73 26.20
C ALA A 310 3.10 15.07 24.78
N CYS A 311 2.42 15.98 24.07
CA CYS A 311 2.87 16.45 22.76
C CYS A 311 4.23 17.13 22.84
N GLU A 312 4.40 18.07 23.77
CA GLU A 312 5.66 18.81 23.94
C GLU A 312 6.82 17.86 24.31
N GLU A 313 6.62 16.97 25.27
CA GLU A 313 7.62 16.00 25.70
C GLU A 313 8.05 15.08 24.54
N THR A 314 7.09 14.51 23.82
CA THR A 314 7.38 13.65 22.66
C THR A 314 8.13 14.43 21.57
N ILE A 315 7.65 15.62 21.19
CA ILE A 315 8.30 16.43 20.13
C ILE A 315 9.73 16.76 20.53
N ARG A 316 9.96 17.17 21.78
CA ARG A 316 11.30 17.50 22.26
C ARG A 316 12.22 16.28 22.27
N ALA A 317 11.72 15.13 22.73
CA ALA A 317 12.48 13.90 22.78
C ALA A 317 12.86 13.41 21.38
N THR A 318 11.90 13.33 20.45
CA THR A 318 12.13 12.78 19.10
C THR A 318 12.93 13.71 18.20
N LEU A 319 12.69 15.03 18.27
CA LEU A 319 13.43 16.01 17.45
C LEU A 319 14.71 16.50 18.14
N HIS A 320 15.11 15.90 19.27
CA HIS A 320 16.29 16.26 20.05
C HIS A 320 16.38 17.76 20.37
N VAL A 321 15.24 18.37 20.72
CA VAL A 321 15.13 19.79 21.01
C VAL A 321 15.68 20.06 22.41
N GLN A 322 16.61 21.01 22.50
CA GLN A 322 17.18 21.40 23.79
C GLN A 322 16.12 22.03 24.71
N PRO A 323 16.20 21.85 26.05
CA PRO A 323 15.18 22.34 26.98
C PRO A 323 14.90 23.85 26.89
N TRP A 324 15.93 24.65 26.63
CA TRP A 324 15.80 26.12 26.53
C TRP A 324 15.30 26.61 25.18
N LYS A 325 15.26 25.75 24.16
CA LYS A 325 14.82 26.12 22.82
C LYS A 325 13.29 26.08 22.75
N ARG A 326 12.69 27.12 22.18
CA ARG A 326 11.23 27.16 21.96
C ARG A 326 10.84 26.27 20.78
N LEU A 327 9.65 25.66 20.84
CA LEU A 327 9.16 24.77 19.78
C LEU A 327 8.90 25.51 18.46
N ASP A 328 8.49 26.78 18.49
CA ASP A 328 8.27 27.62 17.31
C ASP A 328 9.57 27.99 16.56
N GLU A 329 10.73 27.82 17.20
CA GLU A 329 12.05 27.96 16.59
C GLU A 329 12.54 26.66 15.93
N VAL A 330 11.84 25.55 16.10
CA VAL A 330 12.18 24.27 15.48
C VAL A 330 11.81 24.33 14.00
N ARG A 331 12.79 24.03 13.14
CA ARG A 331 12.62 24.01 11.69
C ARG A 331 12.35 22.59 11.23
N ARG A 332 11.49 22.44 10.23
CA ARG A 332 11.24 21.16 9.56
C ARG A 332 12.53 20.63 8.93
N THR A 333 12.66 19.32 8.88
CA THR A 333 13.68 18.65 8.07
C THR A 333 13.31 18.79 6.58
N PRO A 334 14.23 19.23 5.70
CA PRO A 334 13.98 19.27 4.26
C PRO A 334 13.58 17.90 3.71
N ASP A 335 12.63 17.88 2.78
CA ASP A 335 12.15 16.68 2.08
C ASP A 335 11.61 15.52 2.96
N CYS A 336 11.36 15.79 4.25
CA CYS A 336 10.82 14.83 5.20
C CYS A 336 9.61 15.43 5.93
N LEU A 337 8.48 14.72 5.90
CA LEU A 337 7.27 15.13 6.62
C LEU A 337 7.32 14.65 8.07
N THR A 338 6.91 15.49 9.00
CA THR A 338 6.85 15.10 10.41
C THR A 338 5.40 14.96 10.83
N PHE A 339 5.05 13.78 11.32
CA PHE A 339 3.72 13.44 11.81
C PHE A 339 3.74 13.26 13.32
N LEU A 340 2.76 13.84 13.99
CA LEU A 340 2.38 13.49 15.34
C LEU A 340 1.08 12.69 15.30
N VAL A 341 1.14 11.43 15.71
CA VAL A 341 -0.03 10.60 16.02
C VAL A 341 -0.50 11.01 17.40
N LEU A 342 -1.67 11.64 17.46
CA LEU A 342 -2.28 12.19 18.65
C LEU A 342 -3.41 11.25 19.10
N ASP A 343 -3.15 10.48 20.15
CA ASP A 343 -4.19 9.71 20.83
C ASP A 343 -5.02 10.63 21.73
N ALA A 344 -6.14 11.08 21.17
CA ALA A 344 -7.07 12.02 21.81
C ALA A 344 -8.29 11.29 22.37
N GLN A 345 -8.21 9.98 22.62
CA GLN A 345 -9.35 9.20 23.11
C GLN A 345 -9.83 9.64 24.49
N ALA A 346 -8.96 10.20 25.34
CA ALA A 346 -9.38 10.76 26.64
C ALA A 346 -9.97 12.19 26.55
N CYS A 347 -9.93 12.82 25.38
CA CYS A 347 -10.39 14.19 25.17
C CYS A 347 -11.74 14.25 24.45
N SER A 348 -12.51 15.32 24.68
CA SER A 348 -13.56 15.73 23.75
C SER A 348 -12.95 16.24 22.42
N LEU A 349 -13.71 16.18 21.33
CA LEU A 349 -13.30 16.74 20.04
C LEU A 349 -12.89 18.22 20.15
N GLU A 350 -13.60 19.02 20.94
CA GLU A 350 -13.26 20.43 21.12
C GLU A 350 -11.90 20.62 21.79
N GLN A 351 -11.62 19.85 22.86
CA GLN A 351 -10.31 19.85 23.51
C GLN A 351 -9.22 19.42 22.52
N ALA A 352 -9.42 18.31 21.81
CA ALA A 352 -8.49 17.84 20.80
C ALA A 352 -8.25 18.91 19.71
N GLY A 353 -9.31 19.57 19.24
CA GLY A 353 -9.24 20.65 18.26
C GLY A 353 -8.40 21.84 18.75
N ARG A 354 -8.53 22.23 20.03
CA ARG A 354 -7.69 23.27 20.64
C ARG A 354 -6.22 22.86 20.73
N VAL A 355 -5.92 21.61 21.08
CA VAL A 355 -4.54 21.09 21.08
C VAL A 355 -3.95 21.11 19.67
N VAL A 356 -4.68 20.66 18.66
CA VAL A 356 -4.22 20.71 17.26
C VAL A 356 -4.02 22.15 16.79
N GLY A 357 -4.93 23.06 17.13
CA GLY A 357 -4.80 24.49 16.84
C GLY A 357 -3.52 25.07 17.44
N TRP A 358 -3.28 24.81 18.72
CA TRP A 358 -2.06 25.22 19.43
C TRP A 358 -0.78 24.66 18.78
N LEU A 359 -0.76 23.36 18.42
CA LEU A 359 0.36 22.74 17.71
C LEU A 359 0.63 23.42 16.36
N HIS A 360 -0.41 23.74 15.60
CA HIS A 360 -0.30 24.40 14.30
C HIS A 360 0.06 25.88 14.38
N ASP A 361 -0.26 26.55 15.49
CA ASP A 361 0.20 27.91 15.75
C ASP A 361 1.70 27.94 16.10
N LEU A 362 2.19 26.95 16.86
CA LEU A 362 3.62 26.80 17.16
C LEU A 362 4.42 26.30 15.95
N MET A 363 3.91 25.26 15.27
CA MET A 363 4.61 24.51 14.25
C MET A 363 3.68 24.27 13.04
N PRO A 364 3.47 25.29 12.17
CA PRO A 364 2.54 25.17 11.05
C PRO A 364 2.88 24.06 10.03
N TRP A 365 4.11 23.57 10.06
CA TRP A 365 4.59 22.49 9.18
C TRP A 365 4.39 21.09 9.75
N LEU A 366 4.04 20.96 11.04
CA LEU A 366 3.76 19.69 11.68
C LEU A 366 2.45 19.12 11.12
N CYS A 367 2.47 17.87 10.67
CA CYS A 367 1.26 17.15 10.31
C CYS A 367 0.71 16.45 11.55
N VAL A 368 -0.59 16.50 11.78
CA VAL A 368 -1.22 15.89 12.95
C VAL A 368 -2.24 14.85 12.52
N LEU A 369 -2.07 13.61 12.97
CA LEU A 369 -3.02 12.51 12.80
C LEU A 369 -3.72 12.28 14.13
N VAL A 370 -5.00 12.61 14.21
CA VAL A 370 -5.81 12.54 15.42
C VAL A 370 -6.58 11.22 15.47
N LEU A 371 -6.49 10.53 16.60
CA LEU A 371 -7.33 9.38 16.96
C LEU A 371 -8.38 9.86 17.97
N PRO A 372 -9.61 10.19 17.54
CA PRO A 372 -10.64 10.70 18.43
C PRO A 372 -11.31 9.56 19.22
N HIS A 373 -11.94 9.92 20.34
CA HIS A 373 -12.77 9.00 21.12
C HIS A 373 -13.83 8.30 20.24
N PRO A 374 -14.04 6.96 20.35
CA PRO A 374 -14.95 6.20 19.50
C PRO A 374 -16.36 6.78 19.34
N ALA A 375 -16.96 7.23 20.44
CA ALA A 375 -18.31 7.80 20.46
C ALA A 375 -18.44 9.15 19.72
N GLN A 376 -17.33 9.80 19.36
CA GLN A 376 -17.32 11.14 18.76
C GLN A 376 -16.91 11.11 17.27
N ARG A 377 -16.87 9.93 16.63
CA ARG A 377 -16.42 9.78 15.24
C ARG A 377 -17.44 10.18 14.17
N ALA A 378 -18.69 10.44 14.55
CA ALA A 378 -19.76 10.72 13.60
C ALA A 378 -19.80 12.19 13.14
N ASP A 379 -19.48 13.13 14.04
CA ASP A 379 -19.48 14.57 13.76
C ASP A 379 -18.03 15.08 13.74
N PRO A 380 -17.54 15.65 12.62
CA PRO A 380 -16.17 16.14 12.54
C PRO A 380 -15.92 17.36 13.45
N GLY A 381 -16.94 18.09 13.89
CA GLY A 381 -16.81 19.23 14.80
C GLY A 381 -15.70 20.22 14.37
N PRO A 382 -14.69 20.47 15.24
CA PRO A 382 -13.59 21.41 14.94
C PRO A 382 -12.67 20.94 13.80
N PHE A 383 -12.80 19.69 13.35
CA PHE A 383 -12.01 19.09 12.28
C PHE A 383 -12.73 19.05 10.93
N ALA A 384 -13.76 19.89 10.72
CA ALA A 384 -14.53 19.92 9.47
C ALA A 384 -13.68 20.14 8.20
N SER A 385 -12.52 20.79 8.30
CA SER A 385 -11.58 20.98 7.19
C SER A 385 -10.43 19.95 7.14
N ALA A 386 -10.38 19.01 8.08
CA ALA A 386 -9.38 17.96 8.12
C ALA A 386 -9.68 16.86 7.09
N VAL A 387 -8.66 16.06 6.76
CA VAL A 387 -8.89 14.83 6.00
C VAL A 387 -9.53 13.81 6.93
N ASP A 388 -10.76 13.41 6.63
CA ASP A 388 -11.49 12.41 7.39
C ASP A 388 -11.28 11.01 6.79
N ILE A 389 -10.70 10.10 7.56
CA ILE A 389 -10.45 8.71 7.17
C ILE A 389 -11.30 7.79 8.04
N ALA A 390 -12.29 7.17 7.40
CA ALA A 390 -13.03 6.03 7.95
C ALA A 390 -12.36 4.73 7.44
N PRO A 391 -11.69 3.95 8.31
CA PRO A 391 -11.12 2.68 7.90
C PRO A 391 -12.16 1.73 7.30
N PRO A 392 -11.81 0.93 6.30
CA PRO A 392 -12.74 -0.03 5.68
C PRO A 392 -12.97 -1.29 6.53
N PHE A 393 -12.60 -1.25 7.82
CA PHE A 393 -12.68 -2.35 8.76
C PHE A 393 -13.43 -1.95 10.03
N GLY A 394 -14.02 -2.94 10.70
CA GLY A 394 -14.67 -2.75 11.99
C GLY A 394 -13.69 -2.84 13.18
N GLU A 395 -14.17 -2.50 14.38
CA GLU A 395 -13.37 -2.56 15.62
C GLU A 395 -12.82 -3.96 15.92
N ALA A 396 -13.62 -5.00 15.70
CA ALA A 396 -13.18 -6.39 15.91
C ALA A 396 -12.05 -6.81 14.95
N GLU A 397 -12.14 -6.38 13.69
CA GLU A 397 -11.12 -6.66 12.67
C GLU A 397 -9.82 -5.88 12.96
N GLU A 398 -9.95 -4.64 13.46
CA GLU A 398 -8.82 -3.85 13.95
C GLU A 398 -8.12 -4.58 15.11
N GLU A 399 -8.88 -5.01 16.13
CA GLU A 399 -8.32 -5.70 17.29
C GLU A 399 -7.61 -7.01 16.91
N GLU A 400 -8.21 -7.80 16.01
CA GLU A 400 -7.57 -9.01 15.49
C GLU A 400 -6.25 -8.69 14.77
N SER A 401 -6.25 -7.64 13.96
CA SER A 401 -5.08 -7.22 13.18
C SER A 401 -3.95 -6.72 14.08
N ILE A 402 -4.26 -5.91 15.09
CA ILE A 402 -3.32 -5.46 16.11
C ILE A 402 -2.75 -6.65 16.88
N ARG A 403 -3.59 -7.62 17.26
CA ARG A 403 -3.16 -8.82 17.97
C ARG A 403 -2.19 -9.64 17.13
N ALA A 404 -2.46 -9.82 15.84
CA ALA A 404 -1.57 -10.50 14.91
C ALA A 404 -0.24 -9.74 14.74
N ALA A 405 -0.28 -8.41 14.59
CA ALA A 405 0.91 -7.56 14.55
C ALA A 405 1.78 -7.70 15.82
N ALA A 406 1.17 -7.63 17.00
CA ALA A 406 1.85 -7.81 18.27
C ALA A 406 2.47 -9.21 18.43
N GLN A 407 1.85 -10.24 17.86
CA GLN A 407 2.45 -11.58 17.82
C GLN A 407 3.70 -11.62 16.93
N MET A 408 3.70 -10.98 15.75
CA MET A 408 4.88 -10.87 14.90
C MET A 408 6.03 -10.14 15.61
N VAL A 409 5.74 -9.02 16.28
CA VAL A 409 6.74 -8.28 17.08
C VAL A 409 7.33 -9.16 18.19
N ARG A 410 6.49 -9.89 18.93
CA ARG A 410 6.96 -10.81 19.97
C ARG A 410 7.83 -11.94 19.41
N LEU A 411 7.51 -12.45 18.22
CA LEU A 411 8.34 -13.44 17.55
C LEU A 411 9.73 -12.86 17.25
N ALA A 412 9.81 -11.63 16.72
CA ALA A 412 11.08 -10.98 16.41
C ALA A 412 11.94 -10.74 17.66
N GLN A 413 11.33 -10.24 18.74
CA GLN A 413 12.03 -9.97 20.00
C GLN A 413 12.61 -11.25 20.64
N ARG A 414 11.85 -12.37 20.61
CA ARG A 414 12.31 -13.67 21.14
C ARG A 414 13.52 -14.21 20.38
N SER A 415 13.52 -14.07 19.05
CA SER A 415 14.64 -14.50 18.21
C SER A 415 15.94 -13.77 18.59
N VAL A 416 15.87 -12.46 18.85
CA VAL A 416 17.03 -11.65 19.26
C VAL A 416 17.50 -12.01 20.67
N GLN A 417 16.58 -12.23 21.61
CA GLN A 417 16.92 -12.57 23.00
C GLN A 417 17.59 -13.95 23.11
N GLY A 418 17.08 -14.96 22.39
CA GLY A 418 17.68 -16.30 22.37
C GLY A 418 19.14 -16.32 21.91
N MET A 419 19.48 -15.48 20.92
CA MET A 419 20.85 -15.33 20.43
C MET A 419 21.79 -14.69 21.48
N ARG A 420 21.30 -13.69 22.23
CA ARG A 420 22.06 -13.05 23.31
C ARG A 420 22.34 -14.01 24.47
N ASP A 421 21.40 -14.90 24.77
CA ASP A 421 21.55 -15.86 25.87
C ASP A 421 22.45 -17.04 25.49
N TRP A 422 22.53 -17.40 24.20
CA TRP A 422 23.48 -18.40 23.68
C TRP A 422 24.92 -17.86 23.68
N GLY A 423 25.12 -16.63 23.23
CA GLY A 423 26.44 -15.98 23.20
C GLY A 423 27.04 -15.64 24.58
N ARG A 424 26.26 -15.76 25.68
CA ARG A 424 26.75 -15.63 27.06
C ARG A 424 27.09 -16.97 27.72
N ARG A 425 26.76 -18.10 27.08
CA ARG A 425 26.99 -19.46 27.60
C ARG A 425 28.14 -20.20 26.91
N GLY A 426 28.72 -19.62 25.86
CA GLY A 426 29.99 -20.05 25.26
C GLY A 426 31.08 -19.06 25.61
#